data_AF-A0A2M7S5M1-F1
#
_entry.id   AF-A0A2M7S5M1-F1
#
_cell.length_a   1.000
_cell.length_b   1.000
_cell.length_c   1.000
_cell.angle_alpha   90.00
_cell.angle_beta   90.00
_cell.angle_gamma   90.00
#
_symmetry.space_group_name_H-M   'P 1'
#
loop_
_entity.id
_entity.type
_entity.pdbx_description
1 polymer ?
#
loop_
_entity_poly.entity_id
_entity_poly.type
_entity_poly.pdbx_seq_one_letter_code
_entity_poly.pdbx_strand_id
1 'polypeptide(L)'
;MPDTLKIIKSGLIKLKQCKRFPNIKDCVCYYNAFKVLEMEINKLEPVISAREKDEFNELKKEIKEICGKFDVSPRKCFGCRECAAHYIFENLPEDLEELYLKGGV
;
A
#
# COMPACT_ATOMS: atom_id res chain seq x y z
N MET A 1 5.06 11.77 12.19
CA MET A 1 5.55 12.29 10.91
C MET A 1 4.38 12.97 10.19
N PRO A 2 4.39 14.30 10.00
CA PRO A 2 3.22 15.04 9.50
C PRO A 2 2.77 14.72 8.07
N ASP A 3 3.58 13.98 7.28
CA ASP A 3 3.29 13.72 5.87
C ASP A 3 2.98 12.26 5.54
N THR A 4 3.08 11.32 6.48
CA THR A 4 2.83 9.90 6.22
C THR A 4 1.40 9.65 5.74
N LEU A 5 0.39 10.28 6.37
CA LEU A 5 -1.00 10.14 5.94
C LEU A 5 -1.22 10.64 4.51
N LYS A 6 -0.52 11.72 4.11
CA LYS A 6 -0.55 12.25 2.74
C LYS A 6 0.15 11.33 1.76
N ILE A 7 1.25 10.69 2.15
CA ILE A 7 1.97 9.68 1.35
C ILE A 7 1.04 8.49 1.12
N ILE A 8 0.39 7.99 2.16
CA ILE A 8 -0.58 6.88 2.06
C ILE A 8 -1.72 7.24 1.12
N LYS A 9 -2.33 8.41 1.29
CA LYS A 9 -3.41 8.90 0.43
C LYS A 9 -2.98 9.00 -1.04
N SER A 10 -1.85 9.66 -1.28
CA SER A 10 -1.28 9.85 -2.62
C SER A 10 -0.93 8.51 -3.27
N GLY A 11 -0.40 7.59 -2.46
CA GLY A 11 -0.06 6.24 -2.84
C GLY A 11 -1.27 5.43 -3.28
N LEU A 12 -2.33 5.44 -2.47
CA LEU A 12 -3.60 4.79 -2.79
C LEU A 12 -4.21 5.33 -4.09
N ILE A 13 -4.21 6.64 -4.29
CA ILE A 13 -4.69 7.28 -5.53
C ILE A 13 -3.87 6.79 -6.74
N LYS A 14 -2.54 6.83 -6.66
CA LYS A 14 -1.66 6.38 -7.76
C LYS A 14 -1.86 4.91 -8.09
N LEU A 15 -2.00 4.05 -7.07
CA LEU A 15 -2.25 2.63 -7.27
C LEU A 15 -3.61 2.36 -7.93
N LYS A 16 -4.66 3.10 -7.58
CA LYS A 16 -5.97 3.01 -8.26
C LYS A 16 -5.92 3.44 -9.72
N GLN A 17 -5.03 4.37 -10.07
CA GLN A 17 -4.83 4.83 -11.46
C GLN A 17 -4.02 3.84 -12.30
N CYS A 18 -3.51 2.75 -11.72
CA CYS A 18 -2.82 1.73 -12.48
C CYS A 18 -3.77 1.11 -13.52
N LYS A 19 -3.42 1.20 -14.81
CA LYS A 19 -4.22 0.64 -15.93
C LYS A 19 -4.49 -0.87 -15.84
N ARG A 20 -3.79 -1.57 -14.94
CA ARG A 20 -3.94 -3.01 -14.70
C ARG A 20 -4.89 -3.33 -13.55
N PHE A 21 -5.47 -2.31 -12.90
CA PHE A 21 -6.56 -2.46 -11.94
C PHE A 21 -7.85 -2.90 -12.68
N PRO A 22 -8.61 -3.92 -12.21
CA PRO A 22 -8.49 -4.65 -10.94
C PRO A 22 -7.75 -6.01 -11.02
N ASN A 23 -7.12 -6.38 -12.14
CA ASN A 23 -6.30 -7.61 -12.26
C ASN A 23 -4.96 -7.56 -11.50
N ILE A 24 -4.86 -6.61 -10.57
CA ILE A 24 -3.75 -6.30 -9.68
C ILE A 24 -3.40 -7.39 -8.67
N LYS A 25 -4.35 -8.28 -8.35
CA LYS A 25 -4.14 -9.36 -7.38
C LYS A 25 -3.01 -10.31 -7.78
N ASP A 26 -2.79 -10.44 -9.08
CA ASP A 26 -1.72 -11.27 -9.66
C ASP A 26 -0.39 -10.50 -9.78
N CYS A 27 -0.36 -9.20 -9.47
CA CYS A 27 0.82 -8.34 -9.61
C CYS A 27 1.62 -8.27 -8.32
N VAL A 28 2.86 -8.78 -8.34
CA VAL A 28 3.74 -8.78 -7.15
C VAL A 28 4.05 -7.36 -6.64
N CYS A 29 4.34 -6.42 -7.54
CA CYS A 29 4.64 -5.04 -7.14
C CYS A 29 3.44 -4.37 -6.47
N TYR A 30 2.23 -4.66 -6.97
CA TYR A 30 1.02 -4.09 -6.43
C TYR A 30 0.68 -4.69 -5.06
N TYR A 31 0.78 -6.01 -4.94
CA TYR A 31 0.60 -6.71 -3.68
C TYR A 31 1.54 -6.14 -2.59
N ASN A 32 2.84 -6.04 -2.90
CA ASN A 32 3.83 -5.51 -1.95
C ASN A 32 3.53 -4.04 -1.60
N ALA A 33 3.13 -3.22 -2.57
CA ALA A 33 2.76 -1.83 -2.31
C ALA A 33 1.56 -1.70 -1.36
N PHE A 34 0.52 -2.53 -1.52
CA PHE A 34 -0.62 -2.51 -0.59
C PHE A 34 -0.26 -3.05 0.79
N LYS A 35 0.63 -4.03 0.87
CA LYS A 35 1.12 -4.52 2.16
C LYS A 35 1.93 -3.47 2.90
N VAL A 36 2.77 -2.71 2.20
CA VAL A 36 3.45 -1.54 2.76
C VAL A 36 2.44 -0.50 3.25
N LEU A 37 1.43 -0.16 2.44
CA LEU A 37 0.37 0.77 2.87
C LEU A 37 -0.40 0.26 4.10
N GLU A 38 -0.70 -1.04 4.17
CA GLU A 38 -1.36 -1.68 5.32
C GLU A 38 -0.48 -1.66 6.58
N MET A 39 0.82 -1.88 6.45
CA MET A 39 1.76 -1.76 7.55
C MET A 39 1.83 -0.33 8.07
N GLU A 40 2.01 0.64 7.17
CA GLU A 40 2.23 2.03 7.55
C GLU A 40 0.97 2.69 8.14
N ILE A 41 -0.21 2.41 7.57
CA ILE A 41 -1.46 2.91 8.16
C ILE A 41 -1.70 2.32 9.57
N ASN A 42 -1.27 1.08 9.84
CA ASN A 42 -1.38 0.51 11.18
C ASN A 42 -0.35 1.11 12.16
N LYS A 43 0.86 1.47 11.70
CA LYS A 43 1.86 2.20 12.49
C LYS A 43 1.40 3.60 12.89
N LEU A 44 0.55 4.23 12.07
CA LEU A 44 -0.02 5.55 12.36
C LEU A 44 -1.15 5.55 13.40
N GLU A 45 -1.83 4.43 13.61
CA GLU A 45 -2.97 4.33 14.53
C GLU A 45 -2.73 4.90 15.94
N PRO A 46 -1.60 4.59 16.64
CA PRO A 46 -1.35 5.11 17.98
C PRO A 46 -1.01 6.61 18.03
N VAL A 47 -0.66 7.23 16.89
CA VAL A 47 -0.12 8.60 16.84
C VAL A 47 -1.02 9.59 16.10
N ILE A 48 -2.16 9.14 15.56
CA ILE A 48 -3.06 9.99 14.78
C ILE A 48 -3.80 10.99 15.67
N SER A 49 -3.90 12.24 15.21
CA SER A 49 -4.64 13.28 15.93
C SER A 49 -6.15 13.11 15.77
N ALA A 50 -6.94 13.64 16.71
CA ALA A 50 -8.40 13.63 16.62
C ALA A 50 -8.92 14.33 15.34
N ARG A 51 -8.19 15.34 14.84
CA ARG A 51 -8.54 16.09 13.62
C ARG A 51 -8.42 15.25 12.35
N GLU A 52 -7.48 14.31 12.32
CA GLU A 52 -7.17 13.48 11.16
C GLU A 52 -7.83 12.09 11.25
N LYS A 53 -8.51 11.81 12.36
CA LYS A 53 -9.03 10.48 12.68
C LYS A 53 -10.05 9.97 11.67
N ASP A 54 -10.90 10.85 11.14
CA ASP A 54 -11.92 10.46 10.16
C ASP A 54 -11.28 10.05 8.83
N GLU A 55 -10.37 10.88 8.30
CA GLU A 55 -9.60 10.57 7.08
C GLU A 55 -8.75 9.31 7.25
N PHE A 56 -8.11 9.15 8.41
CA PHE A 56 -7.37 7.96 8.77
C PHE A 56 -8.26 6.70 8.73
N ASN A 57 -9.44 6.75 9.36
CA ASN A 57 -10.35 5.61 9.41
C ASN A 57 -10.85 5.23 8.02
N GLU A 58 -11.15 6.22 7.17
CA GLU A 58 -11.53 5.99 5.77
C GLU A 58 -10.41 5.28 4.99
N LEU A 59 -9.19 5.81 5.05
CA LEU A 59 -8.03 5.22 4.38
C LEU A 59 -7.73 3.81 4.89
N LYS A 60 -7.75 3.61 6.21
CA LYS A 60 -7.51 2.31 6.85
C LYS A 60 -8.53 1.27 6.40
N LYS A 61 -9.82 1.64 6.38
CA LYS A 61 -10.90 0.77 5.91
C LYS A 61 -10.67 0.37 4.45
N GLU A 62 -10.36 1.34 3.61
CA GLU A 62 -10.20 1.11 2.17
C GLU A 62 -8.99 0.21 1.84
N ILE A 63 -7.85 0.46 2.48
CA ILE A 63 -6.65 -0.37 2.34
C ILE A 63 -6.94 -1.81 2.77
N LYS A 64 -7.66 -1.99 3.89
CA LYS A 64 -8.06 -3.31 4.40
C LYS A 64 -9.01 -4.03 3.45
N GLU A 65 -9.96 -3.34 2.85
CA GLU A 65 -10.89 -3.92 1.86
C GLU A 65 -10.15 -4.37 0.59
N ILE A 66 -9.12 -3.65 0.15
CA ILE A 66 -8.30 -4.05 -0.99
C ILE A 66 -7.41 -5.23 -0.62
N CYS A 67 -6.75 -5.18 0.54
CA CYS A 67 -5.89 -6.26 1.03
C CYS A 67 -6.67 -7.57 1.24
N GLY A 68 -7.93 -7.49 1.69
CA GLY A 68 -8.81 -8.64 1.87
C GLY A 68 -9.20 -9.35 0.56
N LYS A 69 -8.96 -8.73 -0.60
CA LYS A 69 -9.20 -9.35 -1.93
C LYS A 69 -7.99 -10.12 -2.46
N PHE A 70 -6.83 -10.04 -1.80
CA PHE A 70 -5.66 -10.80 -2.21
C PHE A 70 -5.82 -12.26 -1.80
N ASP A 71 -5.82 -13.14 -2.80
CA ASP A 71 -5.81 -14.58 -2.61
C ASP A 71 -4.35 -15.09 -2.46
N VAL A 72 -4.20 -16.39 -2.18
CA VAL A 72 -2.90 -17.07 -2.03
C VAL A 72 -2.29 -17.45 -3.39
N SER A 73 -2.82 -16.93 -4.50
CA SER A 73 -2.37 -17.34 -5.84
C SER A 73 -0.93 -16.87 -6.11
N PRO A 74 -0.20 -17.60 -6.97
CA PRO A 74 1.12 -17.18 -7.42
C PRO A 74 1.05 -15.80 -8.09
N ARG A 75 1.89 -14.87 -7.62
CA ARG A 75 1.96 -13.49 -8.13
C ARG A 75 3.14 -13.37 -9.08
N LYS A 76 3.03 -12.49 -10.08
CA LYS A 76 4.09 -12.21 -11.05
C LYS A 76 4.28 -10.72 -11.29
N CYS A 77 5.47 -10.35 -11.74
CA CYS A 77 5.66 -9.03 -12.33
C CYS A 77 5.16 -9.05 -13.79
N PHE A 78 4.47 -8.00 -14.19
CA PHE A 78 3.96 -7.85 -15.56
C PHE A 78 4.83 -6.90 -16.43
N GLY A 79 6.03 -6.53 -15.97
CA GLY A 79 6.98 -5.70 -16.74
C GLY A 79 6.46 -4.30 -17.08
N CYS A 80 5.85 -3.59 -16.13
CA CYS A 80 5.43 -2.19 -16.35
C CYS A 80 6.67 -1.33 -16.63
N ARG A 81 6.64 -0.51 -17.68
CA ARG A 81 7.67 0.52 -17.92
C ARG A 81 7.70 1.57 -16.80
N GLU A 82 6.51 1.97 -16.34
CA GLU A 82 6.33 2.85 -15.19
C GLU A 82 5.34 2.18 -14.23
N CYS A 83 5.85 1.69 -13.10
CA CYS A 83 5.03 0.97 -12.12
C CYS A 83 4.51 1.95 -11.06
N ALA A 84 3.18 2.04 -10.90
CA ALA A 84 2.58 2.89 -9.86
C ALA A 84 3.03 2.53 -8.43
N ALA A 85 3.41 1.26 -8.20
CA ALA A 85 3.99 0.79 -6.94
C ALA A 85 5.32 1.47 -6.60
N HIS A 86 6.06 1.98 -7.59
CA HIS A 86 7.35 2.63 -7.36
C HIS A 86 7.22 3.85 -6.46
N TYR A 87 6.13 4.60 -6.57
CA TYR A 87 5.86 5.73 -5.67
C TYR A 87 5.83 5.31 -4.20
N ILE A 88 5.22 4.16 -3.89
CA ILE A 88 5.20 3.64 -2.52
C ILE A 88 6.61 3.26 -2.09
N PHE A 89 7.35 2.54 -2.94
CA PHE A 89 8.68 2.06 -2.61
C PHE A 89 9.70 3.19 -2.41
N GLU A 90 9.56 4.31 -3.14
CA GLU A 90 10.40 5.49 -2.97
C GLU A 90 10.07 6.28 -1.69
N ASN A 91 8.80 6.30 -1.26
CA ASN A 91 8.36 7.12 -0.13
C ASN A 91 8.26 6.33 1.19
N LEU A 92 8.18 5.00 1.15
CA LEU A 92 8.09 4.09 2.30
C LEU A 92 9.08 2.90 2.15
N PRO A 93 10.40 3.16 2.04
CA PRO A 93 11.39 2.11 1.79
C PRO A 93 11.58 1.19 3.01
N GLU A 94 11.50 1.71 4.23
CA GLU A 94 11.72 0.94 5.46
C GLU A 94 10.67 -0.19 5.64
N ASP A 95 9.40 0.10 5.34
CA ASP A 95 8.33 -0.90 5.35
C ASP A 95 8.51 -1.97 4.29
N LEU A 96 9.04 -1.58 3.13
CA LEU A 96 9.33 -2.50 2.05
C LEU A 96 10.46 -3.46 2.46
N GLU A 97 11.53 -2.94 3.07
CA GLU A 97 12.61 -3.75 3.62
C GLU A 97 12.09 -4.70 4.71
N GLU A 98 11.27 -4.20 5.63
CA GLU A 98 10.65 -4.99 6.69
C GLU A 98 9.80 -6.15 6.11
N LEU A 99 9.08 -5.90 5.01
CA LEU A 99 8.28 -6.90 4.31
C LEU A 99 9.14 -8.04 3.72
N TYR A 100 10.29 -7.70 3.12
CA TYR A 100 11.22 -8.70 2.60
C TYR A 100 11.98 -9.45 3.71
N LEU A 101 12.35 -8.76 4.79
CA LEU A 101 13.06 -9.36 5.93
C LEU A 101 12.20 -10.34 6.73
N LYS A 102 10.89 -10.07 6.85
CA LYS A 102 9.95 -10.98 7.54
C LYS A 102 9.54 -12.20 6.71
N GLY A 103 10.09 -12.39 5.51
CA GLY A 103 9.75 -13.51 4.63
C GLY A 103 8.34 -13.43 4.04
N GLY A 104 7.81 -12.22 3.85
CA GLY A 104 6.46 -11.99 3.31
C GLY A 104 6.30 -12.17 1.80
N VAL A 105 7.29 -12.78 1.11
CA VAL A 105 7.30 -13.05 -0.33
C VAL A 105 7.84 -14.44 -0.62
#